data_AF-A0A4Q3H4Z4-F1
#
_entry.id   AF-A0A4Q3H4Z4-F1
#
_cell.length_a   1.000
_cell.length_b   1.000
_cell.length_c   1.000
_cell.angle_alpha   90.00
_cell.angle_beta   90.00
_cell.angle_gamma   90.00
#
_symmetry.space_group_name_H-M   'P 1'
#
loop_
_entity.id
_entity.type
_entity.pdbx_description
1 polymer ?
#
loop_
_entity_poly.entity_id
_entity_poly.type
_entity_poly.pdbx_seq_one_letter_code
_entity_poly.pdbx_strand_id
1 'polypeptide(L)'
;MTDDIDRLWELVTRQFHGPEYSVHGPDHWRRVERNALLLVTRTGADVAVVRLFALFHDSRRENDGVDPGHGARGAAFAASLRGKDYDLDDERFELLRYACEWHTEGEFHENATIATCWDADRLDLGRVGIVPDPAYLSTEFGREIAEHGSIELYLEEDKRWNFRGI
;
A
#
# COMPACT_ATOMS: atom_id res chain seq x y z
N MET A 1 -5.66 -15.88 11.82
CA MET A 1 -5.26 -15.33 10.49
C MET A 1 -5.52 -13.84 10.40
N THR A 2 -6.68 -13.32 10.84
CA THR A 2 -6.90 -11.86 11.04
C THR A 2 -6.11 -11.32 12.23
N ASP A 3 -6.03 -12.08 13.32
CA ASP A 3 -5.40 -11.62 14.57
C ASP A 3 -3.90 -11.33 14.44
N ASP A 4 -3.22 -11.94 13.45
CA ASP A 4 -1.78 -11.75 13.22
C ASP A 4 -1.48 -10.41 12.52
N ILE A 5 -2.34 -9.97 11.58
CA ILE A 5 -2.12 -8.70 10.87
C ILE A 5 -2.47 -7.51 11.76
N ASP A 6 -3.51 -7.61 12.59
CA ASP A 6 -3.90 -6.55 13.54
C ASP A 6 -2.80 -6.29 14.57
N ARG A 7 -2.21 -7.36 15.12
CA ARG A 7 -1.07 -7.24 16.02
C ARG A 7 0.15 -6.61 15.34
N LEU A 8 0.40 -6.94 14.08
CA LEU A 8 1.50 -6.34 13.32
C LEU A 8 1.25 -4.84 13.09
N TRP A 9 0.02 -4.45 12.74
CA TRP A 9 -0.39 -3.05 12.65
C TRP A 9 -0.13 -2.30 13.96
N GLU A 10 -0.54 -2.86 15.11
CA GLU A 10 -0.24 -2.26 16.41
C GLU A 10 1.27 -2.12 16.66
N LEU A 11 2.05 -3.16 16.37
CA LEU A 11 3.49 -3.17 16.60
C LEU A 11 4.21 -2.10 15.78
N VAL A 12 3.85 -1.96 14.50
CA VAL A 12 4.46 -1.01 13.57
C VAL A 12 4.02 0.42 13.88
N THR A 13 2.72 0.65 14.06
CA THR A 13 2.18 2.00 14.33
C THR A 13 2.67 2.56 15.66
N ARG A 14 2.89 1.73 16.70
CA ARG A 14 3.50 2.17 17.97
C ARG A 14 4.93 2.68 17.83
N GLN A 15 5.64 2.34 16.75
CA GLN A 15 6.99 2.83 16.46
C GLN A 15 6.99 4.09 15.58
N PHE A 16 5.82 4.51 15.08
CA PHE A 16 5.70 5.74 14.32
C PHE A 16 5.81 6.96 15.25
N HIS A 17 6.64 7.91 14.85
CA HIS A 17 6.86 9.14 15.61
C HIS A 17 6.10 10.28 14.93
N GLY A 18 4.85 10.47 15.31
CA GLY A 18 4.00 11.52 14.76
C GLY A 18 2.52 11.25 15.04
N PRO A 19 1.63 12.21 14.72
CA PRO A 19 0.20 11.98 14.78
C PRO A 19 -0.24 10.99 13.70
N GLU A 20 -1.23 10.13 14.00
CA GLU A 20 -1.77 9.15 13.03
C GLU A 20 -2.27 9.81 11.74
N TYR A 21 -2.81 11.02 11.86
CA TYR A 21 -3.37 11.83 10.79
C TYR A 21 -2.32 12.63 9.99
N SER A 22 -1.01 12.45 10.24
CA SER A 22 0.01 13.11 9.40
C SER A 22 -0.13 12.66 7.95
N VAL A 23 0.35 13.48 7.01
CA VAL A 23 0.20 13.22 5.57
C VAL A 23 0.84 11.89 5.12
N HIS A 24 1.81 11.38 5.88
CA HIS A 24 2.47 10.09 5.69
C HIS A 24 2.28 9.14 6.89
N GLY A 25 1.33 9.42 7.77
CA GLY A 25 1.09 8.65 8.98
C GLY A 25 0.19 7.43 8.78
N PRO A 26 -0.08 6.67 9.84
CA PRO A 26 -0.94 5.49 9.84
C PRO A 26 -2.28 5.61 9.08
N ASP A 27 -2.92 6.78 9.08
CA ASP A 27 -4.17 6.98 8.33
C ASP A 27 -3.96 6.90 6.81
N HIS A 28 -2.81 7.38 6.31
CA HIS A 28 -2.41 7.18 4.92
C HIS A 28 -2.18 5.69 4.62
N TRP A 29 -1.44 4.98 5.48
CA TRP A 29 -1.15 3.56 5.28
C TRP A 29 -2.43 2.71 5.22
N ARG A 30 -3.42 3.01 6.06
CA ARG A 30 -4.74 2.36 6.04
C ARG A 30 -5.49 2.62 4.73
N ARG A 31 -5.41 3.83 4.17
CA ARG A 31 -6.00 4.14 2.86
C ARG A 31 -5.27 3.42 1.73
N VAL A 32 -3.94 3.33 1.77
CA VAL A 32 -3.17 2.51 0.83
C VAL A 32 -3.59 1.04 0.90
N GLU A 33 -3.74 0.46 2.09
CA GLU A 33 -4.21 -0.91 2.25
C GLU A 33 -5.61 -1.09 1.64
N ARG A 34 -6.55 -0.19 1.97
CA ARG A 34 -7.91 -0.19 1.42
C ARG A 34 -7.90 -0.13 -0.11
N ASN A 35 -7.10 0.77 -0.69
CA ASN A 35 -6.98 0.93 -2.13
C ASN A 35 -6.38 -0.34 -2.77
N ALA A 36 -5.34 -0.90 -2.16
CA ALA A 36 -4.71 -2.12 -2.62
C ALA A 36 -5.69 -3.31 -2.61
N LEU A 37 -6.49 -3.46 -1.54
CA LEU A 37 -7.51 -4.50 -1.40
C LEU A 37 -8.64 -4.39 -2.41
N LEU A 38 -8.97 -3.18 -2.87
CA LEU A 38 -9.85 -3.01 -4.01
C LEU A 38 -9.16 -3.46 -5.30
N LEU A 39 -7.91 -3.01 -5.54
CA LEU A 39 -7.18 -3.32 -6.77
C LEU A 39 -6.96 -4.84 -6.95
N VAL A 40 -6.62 -5.60 -5.90
CA VAL A 40 -6.42 -7.07 -6.00
C VAL A 40 -7.63 -7.82 -6.55
N THR A 41 -8.85 -7.28 -6.43
CA THR A 41 -10.06 -7.90 -6.99
C THR A 41 -10.01 -8.05 -8.52
N ARG A 42 -9.18 -7.26 -9.20
CA ARG A 42 -9.04 -7.26 -10.67
C ARG A 42 -7.60 -7.44 -11.16
N THR A 43 -6.59 -7.30 -10.31
CA THR A 43 -5.18 -7.43 -10.72
C THR A 43 -4.59 -8.81 -10.50
N GLY A 44 -5.16 -9.61 -9.58
CA GLY A 44 -4.60 -10.91 -9.19
C GLY A 44 -3.30 -10.80 -8.37
N ALA A 45 -3.00 -9.62 -7.83
CA ALA A 45 -1.84 -9.40 -6.96
C ALA A 45 -1.89 -10.22 -5.66
N ASP A 46 -0.72 -10.46 -5.07
CA ASP A 46 -0.61 -11.18 -3.80
C ASP A 46 -1.12 -10.31 -2.63
N VAL A 47 -2.23 -10.74 -2.02
CA VAL A 47 -2.91 -10.01 -0.94
C VAL A 47 -2.01 -9.80 0.29
N ALA A 48 -1.14 -10.76 0.62
CA ALA A 48 -0.25 -10.62 1.77
C ALA A 48 0.81 -9.55 1.51
N VAL A 49 1.41 -9.55 0.32
CA VAL A 49 2.42 -8.56 -0.06
C VAL A 49 1.85 -7.15 -0.10
N VAL A 50 0.68 -6.93 -0.70
CA VAL A 50 0.12 -5.56 -0.82
C VAL A 50 -0.29 -4.97 0.53
N ARG A 51 -0.76 -5.78 1.47
CA ARG A 51 -1.04 -5.35 2.85
C ARG A 51 0.23 -4.96 3.59
N LEU A 52 1.28 -5.78 3.47
CA LEU A 52 2.56 -5.50 4.10
C LEU A 52 3.23 -4.26 3.48
N PHE A 53 3.10 -4.06 2.16
CA PHE A 53 3.57 -2.84 1.50
C PHE A 53 2.88 -1.60 2.09
N ALA A 54 1.55 -1.61 2.19
CA ALA A 54 0.79 -0.50 2.75
C ALA A 54 1.28 -0.16 4.17
N LEU A 55 1.54 -1.17 4.99
CA LEU A 55 2.05 -1.00 6.35
C LEU A 55 3.48 -0.46 6.43
N PHE A 56 4.38 -0.88 5.52
CA PHE A 56 5.82 -0.62 5.67
C PHE A 56 6.40 0.51 4.82
N HIS A 57 5.84 0.82 3.64
CA HIS A 57 6.48 1.70 2.64
C HIS A 57 6.88 3.08 3.20
N ASP A 58 6.02 3.67 4.06
CA ASP A 58 6.24 4.96 4.72
C ASP A 58 6.51 4.83 6.24
N SER A 59 6.63 3.60 6.77
CA SER A 59 6.76 3.35 8.22
C SER A 59 8.06 3.85 8.87
N ARG A 60 9.07 4.15 8.05
CA ARG A 60 10.40 4.59 8.49
C ARG A 60 10.80 5.93 7.87
N ARG A 61 9.81 6.80 7.64
CA ARG A 61 10.10 8.20 7.37
C ARG A 61 10.75 8.86 8.58
N GLU A 62 11.71 9.74 8.31
CA GLU A 62 12.35 10.62 9.31
C GLU A 62 11.66 11.99 9.35
N ASN A 63 10.94 12.36 8.28
CA ASN A 63 10.15 13.59 8.19
C ASN A 63 9.01 13.47 7.15
N ASP A 64 8.04 14.39 7.22
CA ASP A 64 6.89 14.47 6.30
C ASP A 64 7.21 15.21 4.97
N GLY A 65 8.45 15.67 4.78
CA GLY A 65 8.89 16.36 3.57
C GLY A 65 9.59 15.42 2.58
N VAL A 66 10.65 15.92 1.94
CA VAL A 66 11.52 15.10 1.09
C VAL A 66 12.38 14.21 1.98
N ASP A 67 12.20 12.92 1.85
CA ASP A 67 12.89 11.93 2.67
C ASP A 67 13.46 10.79 1.82
N PRO A 68 14.61 10.99 1.14
CA PRO A 68 15.17 9.98 0.26
C PRO A 68 15.47 8.67 0.99
N GLY A 69 15.13 7.54 0.36
CA GLY A 69 15.40 6.21 0.92
C GLY A 69 14.46 5.75 2.05
N HIS A 70 13.36 6.47 2.33
CA HIS A 70 12.35 6.01 3.30
C HIS A 70 11.80 4.62 2.95
N GLY A 71 11.56 4.37 1.66
CA GLY A 71 11.14 3.05 1.15
C GLY A 71 12.13 1.94 1.49
N ALA A 72 13.44 2.19 1.31
CA ALA A 72 14.50 1.25 1.65
C ALA A 72 14.57 0.99 3.17
N ARG A 73 14.39 2.03 4.00
CA ARG A 73 14.31 1.87 5.46
C ARG A 73 13.06 1.08 5.87
N GLY A 74 11.93 1.31 5.21
CA GLY A 74 10.69 0.54 5.39
C GLY A 74 10.88 -0.93 5.05
N ALA A 75 11.52 -1.22 3.92
CA ALA A 75 11.86 -2.58 3.50
C ALA A 75 12.82 -3.29 4.48
N ALA A 76 13.85 -2.58 4.96
CA ALA A 76 14.76 -3.10 5.99
C ALA A 76 14.05 -3.37 7.32
N PHE A 77 13.07 -2.54 7.68
CA PHE A 77 12.26 -2.76 8.87
C PHE A 77 11.36 -3.99 8.73
N ALA A 78 10.68 -4.15 7.60
CA ALA A 78 9.92 -5.35 7.27
C ALA A 78 10.80 -6.61 7.41
N ALA A 79 12.01 -6.59 6.82
CA ALA A 79 12.99 -7.68 6.93
C ALA A 79 13.29 -8.09 8.38
N SER A 80 13.39 -7.12 9.28
CA SER A 80 13.76 -7.35 10.68
C SER A 80 12.66 -8.05 11.51
N LEU A 81 11.41 -7.95 11.06
CA LEU A 81 10.21 -8.54 11.67
C LEU A 81 9.80 -9.86 10.99
N ARG A 82 10.27 -10.11 9.76
CA ARG A 82 10.04 -11.38 9.04
C ARG A 82 10.57 -12.58 9.84
N GLY A 83 9.77 -13.64 9.91
CA GLY A 83 10.04 -14.85 10.68
C GLY A 83 9.86 -14.69 12.21
N LYS A 84 9.45 -13.51 12.69
CA LYS A 84 9.18 -13.23 14.11
C LYS A 84 7.75 -12.80 14.36
N ASP A 85 7.30 -11.78 13.62
CA ASP A 85 5.99 -11.16 13.78
C ASP A 85 5.08 -11.40 12.57
N TYR A 86 5.66 -11.72 11.41
CA TYR A 86 4.95 -12.21 10.23
C TYR A 86 5.85 -13.13 9.42
N ASP A 87 5.27 -13.90 8.50
CA ASP A 87 6.03 -14.79 7.62
C ASP A 87 5.66 -14.60 6.14
N LEU A 88 6.67 -14.70 5.29
CA LEU A 88 6.60 -14.72 3.82
C LEU A 88 7.73 -15.62 3.34
N ASP A 89 7.53 -16.35 2.25
CA ASP A 89 8.66 -17.00 1.55
C ASP A 89 9.55 -15.95 0.85
N ASP A 90 10.71 -16.40 0.36
CA ASP A 90 11.73 -15.52 -0.20
C ASP A 90 11.23 -14.78 -1.45
N GLU A 91 10.47 -15.44 -2.30
CA GLU A 91 9.93 -14.85 -3.53
C GLU A 91 8.96 -13.71 -3.22
N ARG A 92 8.00 -13.93 -2.31
CA ARG A 92 7.04 -12.90 -1.90
C ARG A 92 7.68 -11.79 -1.10
N PHE A 93 8.66 -12.10 -0.26
CA PHE A 93 9.40 -11.08 0.46
C PHE A 93 10.21 -10.18 -0.48
N GLU A 94 10.78 -10.73 -1.56
CA GLU A 94 11.47 -9.90 -2.54
C GLU A 94 10.54 -8.94 -3.29
N LEU A 95 9.30 -9.37 -3.58
CA LEU A 95 8.28 -8.46 -4.11
C LEU A 95 7.98 -7.31 -3.12
N LEU A 96 7.82 -7.62 -1.83
CA LEU A 96 7.61 -6.61 -0.79
C LEU A 96 8.79 -5.65 -0.69
N ARG A 97 10.02 -6.18 -0.61
CA ARG A 97 11.25 -5.39 -0.49
C ARG A 97 11.37 -4.43 -1.67
N TYR A 98 11.23 -4.96 -2.90
CA TYR A 98 11.32 -4.17 -4.13
C TYR A 98 10.22 -3.10 -4.19
N ALA A 99 8.97 -3.49 -3.91
CA ALA A 99 7.84 -2.55 -3.93
C ALA A 99 8.08 -1.38 -2.97
N CYS A 100 8.48 -1.65 -1.72
CA CYS A 100 8.78 -0.61 -0.73
C CYS A 100 9.97 0.27 -1.16
N GLU A 101 11.08 -0.32 -1.57
CA GLU A 101 12.32 0.41 -1.89
C GLU A 101 12.13 1.43 -3.02
N TRP A 102 11.34 1.05 -4.04
CA TRP A 102 11.26 1.81 -5.30
C TRP A 102 9.93 2.55 -5.51
N HIS A 103 9.00 2.58 -4.56
CA HIS A 103 7.65 3.13 -4.81
C HIS A 103 7.60 4.61 -5.22
N THR A 104 8.61 5.41 -4.88
CA THR A 104 8.70 6.82 -5.27
C THR A 104 9.49 7.07 -6.57
N GLU A 105 10.30 6.10 -7.01
CA GLU A 105 11.19 6.23 -8.18
C GLU A 105 10.73 5.40 -9.37
N GLY A 106 10.05 4.28 -9.14
CA GLY A 106 9.52 3.44 -10.21
C GLY A 106 8.34 4.12 -10.88
N GLU A 107 8.31 4.16 -12.21
CA GLU A 107 7.15 4.69 -12.94
C GLU A 107 6.11 3.59 -13.19
N PHE A 108 6.57 2.44 -13.71
CA PHE A 108 5.72 1.30 -14.08
C PHE A 108 6.37 -0.04 -13.72
N HIS A 109 5.55 -1.06 -13.47
CA HIS A 109 6.05 -2.42 -13.27
C HIS A 109 5.12 -3.48 -13.88
N GLU A 110 5.70 -4.52 -14.49
CA GLU A 110 4.94 -5.59 -15.16
C GLU A 110 4.38 -6.64 -14.18
N ASN A 111 5.07 -6.85 -13.05
CA ASN A 111 4.56 -7.72 -11.99
C ASN A 111 3.34 -7.07 -11.32
N ALA A 112 2.19 -7.76 -11.41
CA ALA A 112 0.91 -7.28 -10.91
C ALA A 112 0.93 -6.89 -9.42
N THR A 113 1.70 -7.58 -8.58
CA THR A 113 1.80 -7.27 -7.14
C THR A 113 2.49 -5.94 -6.90
N ILE A 114 3.67 -5.72 -7.50
CA ILE A 114 4.40 -4.46 -7.37
C ILE A 114 3.60 -3.30 -7.98
N ALA A 115 2.99 -3.52 -9.16
CA ALA A 115 2.12 -2.57 -9.82
C ALA A 115 0.93 -2.15 -8.92
N THR A 116 0.28 -3.11 -8.28
CA THR A 116 -0.85 -2.86 -7.37
C THR A 116 -0.40 -2.07 -6.14
N CYS A 117 0.75 -2.40 -5.55
CA CYS A 117 1.32 -1.64 -4.43
C CYS A 117 1.49 -0.15 -4.79
N TRP A 118 2.16 0.14 -5.90
CA TRP A 118 2.44 1.51 -6.31
C TRP A 118 1.17 2.27 -6.71
N ASP A 119 0.26 1.63 -7.44
CA ASP A 119 -1.02 2.25 -7.79
C ASP A 119 -1.85 2.57 -6.55
N ALA A 120 -1.86 1.69 -5.54
CA ALA A 120 -2.60 1.91 -4.30
C ALA A 120 -2.15 3.16 -3.53
N ASP A 121 -0.84 3.40 -3.48
CA ASP A 121 -0.25 4.62 -2.89
C ASP A 121 -0.56 5.87 -3.73
N ARG A 122 -0.38 5.79 -5.05
CA ARG A 122 -0.67 6.89 -5.97
C ARG A 122 -2.13 7.31 -5.97
N LEU A 123 -3.05 6.36 -5.82
CA LEU A 123 -4.47 6.65 -5.72
C LEU A 123 -4.84 7.41 -4.42
N ASP A 124 -3.97 7.44 -3.40
CA ASP A 124 -4.13 8.26 -2.20
C ASP A 124 -3.48 9.65 -2.30
N LEU A 125 -2.94 10.05 -3.46
CA LEU A 125 -2.31 11.37 -3.66
C LEU A 125 -3.30 12.55 -3.49
N GLY A 126 -4.61 12.28 -3.60
CA GLY A 126 -5.65 13.27 -3.28
C GLY A 126 -5.51 13.86 -1.88
N ARG A 127 -4.93 13.11 -0.93
CA ARG A 127 -4.66 13.57 0.46
C ARG A 127 -3.77 14.81 0.52
N VAL A 128 -2.88 14.99 -0.46
CA VAL A 128 -1.95 16.13 -0.58
C VAL A 128 -2.34 17.09 -1.71
N GLY A 129 -3.57 17.00 -2.21
CA GLY A 129 -4.10 17.90 -3.24
C GLY A 129 -3.67 17.57 -4.67
N ILE A 130 -3.17 16.37 -4.92
CA ILE A 130 -2.79 15.91 -6.26
C ILE A 130 -3.85 14.95 -6.79
N VAL A 131 -4.39 15.24 -7.97
CA VAL A 131 -5.30 14.32 -8.67
C VAL A 131 -4.46 13.21 -9.30
N PRO A 132 -4.72 11.92 -9.00
CA PRO A 132 -4.01 10.82 -9.65
C PRO A 132 -4.21 10.86 -11.16
N ASP A 133 -3.12 10.81 -11.92
CA ASP A 133 -3.15 10.79 -13.37
C ASP A 133 -2.97 9.34 -13.87
N PRO A 134 -3.89 8.79 -14.69
CA PRO A 134 -3.80 7.44 -15.25
C PRO A 134 -2.46 7.16 -15.96
N ALA A 135 -1.80 8.18 -16.49
CA ALA A 135 -0.49 8.05 -17.12
C ALA A 135 0.63 7.64 -16.15
N TYR A 136 0.40 7.64 -14.83
CA TYR A 136 1.35 7.17 -13.82
C TYR A 136 0.87 5.90 -13.09
N LEU A 137 -0.15 5.21 -13.62
CA LEU A 137 -0.66 3.98 -13.03
C LEU A 137 -0.37 2.77 -13.92
N SER A 138 0.11 1.70 -13.28
CA SER A 138 0.56 0.48 -13.96
C SER A 138 -0.62 -0.41 -14.35
N THR A 139 -1.56 -0.60 -13.44
CA THR A 139 -2.68 -1.52 -13.61
C THR A 139 -3.78 -0.90 -14.46
N GLU A 140 -4.49 -1.73 -15.22
CA GLU A 140 -5.66 -1.28 -15.98
C GLU A 140 -6.74 -0.74 -15.03
N PHE A 141 -6.97 -1.42 -13.91
CA PHE A 141 -7.99 -0.99 -12.95
C PHE A 141 -7.61 0.29 -12.20
N GLY A 142 -6.33 0.48 -11.86
CA GLY A 142 -5.86 1.75 -11.30
C GLY A 142 -6.11 2.91 -12.26
N ARG A 143 -5.80 2.72 -13.55
CA ARG A 143 -6.07 3.71 -14.60
C ARG A 143 -7.54 4.07 -14.70
N GLU A 144 -8.42 3.07 -14.73
CA GLU A 144 -9.88 3.26 -14.76
C GLU A 144 -10.38 4.07 -13.53
N ILE A 145 -9.86 3.77 -12.34
CA ILE A 145 -10.19 4.52 -11.12
C ILE A 145 -9.76 5.99 -11.23
N ALA A 146 -8.53 6.23 -11.70
CA ALA A 146 -8.01 7.59 -11.88
C ALA A 146 -8.74 8.38 -12.98
N GLU A 147 -9.13 7.74 -14.09
CA GLU A 147 -9.94 8.35 -15.15
C GLU A 147 -11.31 8.80 -14.62
N HIS A 148 -11.89 8.02 -13.69
CA HIS A 148 -13.14 8.40 -13.03
C HIS A 148 -12.94 9.53 -11.99
N GLY A 149 -11.71 9.76 -11.53
CA GLY A 149 -11.34 10.84 -10.62
C GLY A 149 -11.67 10.60 -9.14
N SER A 150 -12.19 9.43 -8.77
CA SER A 150 -12.40 9.05 -7.36
C SER A 150 -12.47 7.54 -7.18
N ILE A 151 -11.72 7.04 -6.19
CA ILE A 151 -11.78 5.63 -5.77
C ILE A 151 -13.02 5.30 -4.94
N GLU A 152 -13.68 6.28 -4.32
CA GLU A 152 -14.77 6.05 -3.37
C GLU A 152 -15.98 5.36 -4.01
N LEU A 153 -16.26 5.64 -5.29
CA LEU A 153 -17.36 5.00 -6.01
C LEU A 153 -17.16 3.48 -6.11
N TYR A 154 -15.94 3.04 -6.44
CA TYR A 154 -15.60 1.63 -6.54
C TYR A 154 -15.61 0.95 -5.17
N LEU A 155 -15.25 1.67 -4.11
CA LEU A 155 -15.32 1.16 -2.73
C LEU A 155 -16.77 0.97 -2.25
N GLU A 156 -17.70 1.83 -2.67
CA GLU A 156 -19.13 1.67 -2.38
C GLU A 156 -19.73 0.49 -3.14
N GLU A 157 -19.34 0.31 -4.40
CA GLU A 157 -19.77 -0.81 -5.24
C GLU A 157 -19.27 -2.15 -4.71
N ASP A 158 -17.99 -2.24 -4.32
CA ASP A 158 -17.39 -3.44 -3.74
C ASP A 158 -18.10 -3.84 -2.44
N LYS A 159 -18.37 -2.88 -1.53
CA LYS A 159 -19.18 -3.12 -0.32
C LYS A 159 -20.54 -3.69 -0.68
N ARG A 160 -21.24 -3.09 -1.66
CA ARG A 160 -22.57 -3.53 -2.08
C ARG A 160 -22.55 -4.96 -2.63
N TRP A 161 -21.50 -5.36 -3.34
CA TRP A 161 -21.33 -6.72 -3.83
C TRP A 161 -21.10 -7.70 -2.69
N ASN A 162 -20.20 -7.37 -1.76
CA ASN A 162 -19.88 -8.19 -0.59
C ASN A 162 -21.10 -8.43 0.34
N PHE A 163 -22.07 -7.50 0.39
CA PHE A 163 -23.33 -7.69 1.14
C PHE A 163 -24.44 -8.43 0.38
N ARG A 164 -24.32 -8.60 -0.94
CA ARG A 164 -25.33 -9.30 -1.76
C ARG A 164 -25.03 -10.78 -2.00
N GLY A 165 -23.83 -11.23 -1.61
CA GLY A 165 -23.39 -12.63 -1.70
C GLY A 165 -23.63 -13.46 -0.43
N ILE A 166 -24.44 -12.97 0.52
CA ILE A 166 -24.82 -13.65 1.77
C ILE A 166 -26.32 -13.95 1.78
#